data_AF-A0A1U8PAA2-F1
#
_entry.id   AF-A0A1U8PAA2-F1
#
_cell.length_a   1.000
_cell.length_b   1.000
_cell.length_c   1.000
_cell.angle_alpha   90.00
_cell.angle_beta   90.00
_cell.angle_gamma   90.00
#
_symmetry.space_group_name_H-M   'P 1'
#
loop_
_entity.id
_entity.type
_entity.pdbx_description
1 polymer ?
#
loop_
_entity_poly.entity_id
_entity_poly.type
_entity_poly.pdbx_seq_one_letter_code
_entity_poly.pdbx_strand_id
1 'polypeptide(L)'
;MPSVEARGGYYFFSVTFNRSLLVKVTCGSELAVMFVDALVKGKIPCDPEIVDRIRKIYKLFPQIPVPSNFAVEDDVQELTEALGAAKTRLQSCYSFLKAAIKWSAEFGADKNGDPQLHTMLAEYIYSESPEMDMAKVSYHFVRGNNLKKFATTLVNFMSKCYPGEDDIAIARAILMYLSMGNLQDASSLMEELKKQVQAQELEFPVSDLIQFINLLLLTLEKETLPLFNALRVKYKPSIDREPAFNELVCDIAEKFYGMQRRNPFQDMFGDMLKVSDLSN
;
A
#
# COMPACT_ATOMS: atom_id res chain seq x y z
N MET A 1 -36.67 19.47 -42.15
CA MET A 1 -36.51 18.28 -41.30
C MET A 1 -35.05 17.87 -41.34
N PRO A 2 -34.32 17.90 -40.21
CA PRO A 2 -33.14 17.08 -40.07
C PRO A 2 -33.34 16.08 -38.91
N SER A 3 -33.18 14.80 -39.20
CA SER A 3 -32.96 13.76 -38.20
C SER A 3 -31.85 12.86 -38.73
N VAL A 4 -30.66 13.03 -38.15
CA VAL A 4 -29.90 12.04 -37.37
C VAL A 4 -29.11 11.06 -38.24
N GLU A 5 -27.77 11.17 -38.20
CA GLU A 5 -26.83 10.04 -38.18
C GLU A 5 -25.38 10.57 -38.10
N ALA A 6 -24.91 10.90 -36.90
CA ALA A 6 -23.50 11.24 -36.66
C ALA A 6 -23.03 10.92 -35.23
N ARG A 7 -23.62 9.91 -34.57
CA ARG A 7 -23.18 9.47 -33.23
C ARG A 7 -22.44 8.13 -33.20
N GLY A 8 -22.26 7.42 -34.33
CA GLY A 8 -21.65 6.07 -34.31
C GLY A 8 -20.11 6.01 -34.44
N GLY A 9 -19.47 7.03 -35.02
CA GLY A 9 -18.07 6.95 -35.45
C GLY A 9 -17.03 7.12 -34.34
N TYR A 10 -17.28 8.01 -33.37
CA TYR A 10 -16.35 8.25 -32.25
C TYR A 10 -16.39 7.11 -31.21
N TYR A 11 -17.56 6.49 -31.01
CA TYR A 11 -17.77 5.39 -30.07
C TYR A 11 -17.02 4.12 -30.48
N PHE A 12 -17.06 3.77 -31.76
CA PHE A 12 -16.36 2.57 -32.25
C PHE A 12 -14.84 2.71 -32.16
N PHE A 13 -14.31 3.93 -32.35
CA PHE A 13 -12.87 4.18 -32.33
C PHE A 13 -12.30 4.14 -30.90
N SER A 14 -13.02 4.69 -29.90
CA SER A 14 -12.59 4.68 -28.49
C SER A 14 -12.56 3.26 -27.91
N VAL A 15 -13.63 2.49 -28.09
CA VAL A 15 -13.75 1.12 -27.54
C VAL A 15 -12.78 0.15 -28.23
N THR A 16 -12.63 0.23 -29.56
CA THR A 16 -11.69 -0.63 -30.30
C THR A 16 -10.23 -0.28 -30.00
N PHE A 17 -9.92 1.01 -29.82
CA PHE A 17 -8.59 1.46 -29.39
C PHE A 17 -8.25 0.95 -27.98
N ASN A 18 -9.19 1.03 -27.04
CA ASN A 18 -9.00 0.56 -25.67
C ASN A 18 -8.79 -0.97 -25.63
N ARG A 19 -9.56 -1.75 -26.41
CA ARG A 19 -9.36 -3.21 -26.55
C ARG A 19 -8.02 -3.58 -27.17
N SER A 20 -7.61 -2.91 -28.26
CA SER A 20 -6.32 -3.16 -28.92
C SER A 20 -5.13 -2.81 -28.03
N LEU A 21 -5.24 -1.70 -27.30
CA LEU A 21 -4.25 -1.31 -26.29
C LEU A 21 -4.21 -2.33 -25.15
N LEU A 22 -5.36 -2.79 -24.66
CA LEU A 22 -5.45 -3.77 -23.58
C LEU A 22 -4.75 -5.08 -23.93
N VAL A 23 -5.01 -5.62 -25.14
CA VAL A 23 -4.36 -6.86 -25.61
C VAL A 23 -2.84 -6.70 -25.71
N LYS A 24 -2.35 -5.55 -26.19
CA LYS A 24 -0.92 -5.27 -26.24
C LYS A 24 -0.30 -5.19 -24.83
N VAL A 25 -1.03 -4.61 -23.88
CA VAL A 25 -0.59 -4.50 -22.49
C VAL A 25 -0.54 -5.87 -21.83
N THR A 26 -1.56 -6.72 -22.01
CA THR A 26 -1.56 -8.07 -21.43
C THR A 26 -0.42 -8.91 -21.99
N CYS A 27 -0.26 -8.98 -23.32
CA CYS A 27 0.84 -9.75 -23.92
C CYS A 27 2.23 -9.19 -23.56
N GLY A 28 2.39 -7.86 -23.54
CA GLY A 28 3.64 -7.22 -23.12
C GLY A 28 3.97 -7.49 -21.65
N SER A 29 2.95 -7.52 -20.79
CA SER A 29 3.11 -7.85 -19.36
C SER A 29 3.45 -9.31 -19.13
N GLU A 30 2.87 -10.24 -19.90
CA GLU A 30 3.21 -11.66 -19.85
C GLU A 30 4.67 -11.88 -20.26
N LEU A 31 5.13 -11.21 -21.32
CA LEU A 31 6.53 -11.25 -21.72
C LEU A 31 7.46 -10.66 -20.64
N ALA A 32 7.03 -9.59 -19.97
CA ALA A 32 7.77 -9.00 -18.85
C ALA A 32 7.87 -9.95 -17.65
N VAL A 33 6.79 -10.67 -17.32
CA VAL A 33 6.81 -11.73 -16.30
C VAL A 33 7.73 -12.88 -16.72
N MET A 34 7.65 -13.33 -17.98
CA MET A 34 8.53 -14.37 -18.51
C MET A 34 10.01 -13.97 -18.47
N PHE A 35 10.31 -12.68 -18.69
CA PHE A 35 11.66 -12.15 -18.51
C PHE A 35 12.14 -12.35 -17.07
N VAL A 36 11.32 -12.01 -16.06
CA VAL A 36 11.68 -12.25 -14.65
C VAL A 36 11.80 -13.74 -14.34
N ASP A 37 10.91 -14.59 -14.86
CA ASP A 37 11.00 -16.05 -14.71
C ASP A 37 12.31 -16.60 -15.31
N ALA A 38 12.78 -16.03 -16.42
CA ALA A 38 14.07 -16.38 -17.00
C ALA A 38 15.24 -15.98 -16.09
N LEU A 39 15.16 -14.83 -15.40
CA LEU A 39 16.15 -14.44 -14.38
C LEU A 39 16.18 -15.44 -13.22
N VAL A 40 15.02 -15.85 -12.72
CA VAL A 40 14.88 -16.85 -11.64
C VAL A 40 15.46 -18.20 -12.08
N LYS A 41 15.06 -18.71 -13.25
CA LYS A 41 15.54 -19.99 -13.80
C LYS A 41 17.05 -19.95 -14.09
N GLY A 42 17.55 -18.82 -14.56
CA GLY A 42 18.97 -18.59 -14.79
C GLY A 42 19.78 -18.34 -13.52
N LYS A 43 19.12 -18.21 -12.36
CA LYS A 43 19.71 -17.83 -11.07
C LYS A 43 20.56 -16.56 -11.18
N ILE A 44 20.07 -15.60 -11.97
CA ILE A 44 20.78 -14.37 -12.24
C ILE A 44 20.73 -13.51 -10.98
N PRO A 45 21.89 -13.05 -10.46
CA PRO A 45 21.93 -12.23 -9.25
C PRO A 45 21.22 -10.90 -9.46
N CYS A 46 20.66 -10.36 -8.37
CA CYS A 46 20.06 -9.04 -8.36
C CYS A 46 21.15 -7.97 -8.44
N ASP A 47 21.46 -7.53 -9.66
CA ASP A 47 22.38 -6.42 -9.92
C ASP A 47 21.64 -5.12 -10.32
N PRO A 48 22.27 -3.94 -10.13
CA PRO A 48 21.65 -2.66 -10.48
C PRO A 48 21.32 -2.49 -11.97
N GLU A 49 22.01 -3.18 -12.86
CA GLU A 49 21.77 -3.08 -14.31
C GLU A 49 20.47 -3.79 -14.70
N ILE A 50 20.21 -4.96 -14.13
CA ILE A 50 18.96 -5.71 -14.32
C ILE A 50 17.79 -4.97 -13.69
N VAL A 51 17.99 -4.40 -12.49
CA VAL A 51 16.97 -3.52 -11.88
C VAL A 51 16.64 -2.33 -12.79
N ASP A 52 17.64 -1.73 -13.44
CA ASP A 52 17.39 -0.67 -14.43
C ASP A 52 16.67 -1.17 -15.69
N ARG A 53 16.94 -2.40 -16.15
CA ARG A 53 16.17 -3.03 -17.25
C ARG A 53 14.70 -3.24 -16.85
N ILE A 54 14.45 -3.74 -15.65
CA ILE A 54 13.09 -3.88 -15.08
C ILE A 54 12.41 -2.51 -15.01
N ARG A 55 13.14 -1.47 -14.57
CA ARG A 55 12.65 -0.08 -14.54
C ARG A 55 12.30 0.44 -15.94
N LYS A 56 13.10 0.13 -16.96
CA LYS A 56 12.80 0.49 -18.36
C LYS A 56 11.53 -0.18 -18.85
N ILE A 57 11.35 -1.48 -18.56
CA ILE A 57 10.12 -2.21 -18.90
C ILE A 57 8.91 -1.59 -18.17
N TYR A 58 9.04 -1.31 -16.87
CA TYR A 58 8.00 -0.63 -16.08
C TYR A 58 7.54 0.69 -16.71
N LYS A 59 8.48 1.53 -17.18
CA LYS A 59 8.15 2.81 -17.82
C LYS A 59 7.33 2.68 -19.11
N LEU A 60 7.26 1.49 -19.70
CA LEU A 60 6.44 1.21 -20.89
C LEU A 60 5.00 0.81 -20.54
N PHE A 61 4.70 0.52 -19.27
CA PHE A 61 3.32 0.26 -18.85
C PHE A 61 2.49 1.55 -18.97
N PRO A 62 1.26 1.48 -19.51
CA PRO A 62 0.43 2.66 -19.65
C PRO A 62 0.09 3.27 -18.28
N GLN A 63 0.20 4.60 -18.23
CA GLN A 63 -0.25 5.44 -17.11
C GLN A 63 -1.43 6.25 -17.61
N ILE A 64 -2.63 5.66 -17.51
CA ILE A 64 -3.87 6.27 -17.95
C ILE A 64 -4.74 6.39 -16.71
N PRO A 65 -4.82 7.60 -16.11
CA PRO A 65 -5.63 7.84 -14.94
C PRO A 65 -7.07 7.41 -15.17
N VAL A 66 -7.66 6.79 -14.16
CA VAL A 66 -9.09 6.45 -14.19
C VAL A 66 -9.88 7.76 -14.05
N PRO A 67 -10.84 8.06 -14.95
CA PRO A 67 -11.62 9.28 -14.86
C PRO A 67 -12.40 9.32 -13.54
N SER A 68 -12.27 10.40 -12.79
CA SER A 68 -12.89 10.56 -11.45
C SER A 68 -14.35 11.05 -11.51
N ASN A 69 -14.77 11.61 -12.64
CA ASN A 69 -16.10 12.19 -12.85
C ASN A 69 -16.75 11.58 -14.09
N PHE A 70 -17.63 10.61 -13.90
CA PHE A 70 -18.59 10.24 -14.91
C PHE A 70 -19.91 10.95 -14.58
N ALA A 71 -20.30 11.89 -15.44
CA ALA A 71 -21.64 12.46 -15.35
C ALA A 71 -22.66 11.32 -15.52
N VAL A 72 -23.71 11.35 -14.71
CA VAL A 72 -24.70 10.27 -14.51
C VAL A 72 -25.52 9.91 -15.76
N GLU A 73 -25.19 10.49 -16.92
CA GLU A 73 -25.90 10.33 -18.18
C GLU A 73 -25.15 9.55 -19.26
N ASP A 74 -23.85 9.23 -19.08
CA ASP A 74 -23.09 8.38 -20.01
C ASP A 74 -23.25 6.88 -19.68
N ASP A 75 -23.29 6.05 -20.73
CA ASP A 75 -23.62 4.63 -20.70
C ASP A 75 -22.81 3.85 -19.64
N VAL A 76 -23.50 3.35 -18.61
CA VAL A 76 -22.95 2.49 -17.52
C VAL A 76 -22.07 1.35 -18.05
N GLN A 77 -22.35 0.89 -19.27
CA GLN A 77 -21.55 -0.11 -19.98
C GLN A 77 -20.12 0.38 -20.29
N GLU A 78 -19.96 1.61 -20.78
CA GLU A 78 -18.63 2.17 -21.11
C GLU A 78 -17.81 2.40 -19.84
N LEU A 79 -18.44 2.87 -18.76
CA LEU A 79 -17.81 2.97 -17.45
C LEU A 79 -17.30 1.62 -16.96
N THR A 80 -18.13 0.58 -17.07
CA THR A 80 -17.77 -0.78 -16.66
C THR A 80 -16.61 -1.33 -17.47
N GLU A 81 -16.59 -1.08 -18.79
CA GLU A 81 -15.50 -1.48 -19.67
C GLU A 81 -14.19 -0.73 -19.36
N ALA A 82 -14.25 0.59 -19.15
CA ALA A 82 -13.10 1.41 -18.80
C ALA A 82 -12.51 1.00 -17.44
N LEU A 83 -13.36 0.73 -16.45
CA LEU A 83 -12.98 0.23 -15.13
C LEU A 83 -12.31 -1.16 -15.23
N GLY A 84 -12.89 -2.06 -16.03
CA GLY A 84 -12.33 -3.38 -16.31
C GLY A 84 -10.96 -3.31 -16.99
N ALA A 85 -10.80 -2.40 -17.95
CA ALA A 85 -9.53 -2.13 -18.61
C ALA A 85 -8.48 -1.59 -17.63
N ALA A 86 -8.83 -0.61 -16.79
CA ALA A 86 -7.94 -0.07 -15.76
C ALA A 86 -7.48 -1.15 -14.77
N LYS A 87 -8.42 -1.96 -14.26
CA LYS A 87 -8.12 -3.08 -13.36
C LYS A 87 -7.17 -4.10 -14.00
N THR A 88 -7.38 -4.42 -15.28
CA THR A 88 -6.52 -5.35 -16.03
C THR A 88 -5.11 -4.78 -16.21
N ARG A 89 -4.97 -3.49 -16.55
CA ARG A 89 -3.66 -2.82 -16.64
C ARG A 89 -2.94 -2.81 -15.30
N LEU A 90 -3.65 -2.45 -14.23
CA LEU A 90 -3.14 -2.50 -12.86
C LEU A 90 -2.61 -3.89 -12.51
N GLN A 91 -3.43 -4.93 -12.72
CA GLN A 91 -3.07 -6.30 -12.39
C GLN A 91 -1.86 -6.80 -13.19
N SER A 92 -1.75 -6.38 -14.46
CA SER A 92 -0.63 -6.71 -15.35
C SER A 92 0.70 -6.16 -14.82
N CYS A 93 0.75 -4.86 -14.51
CA CYS A 93 1.93 -4.22 -13.93
C CYS A 93 2.25 -4.76 -12.53
N TYR A 94 1.21 -4.94 -11.70
CA TYR A 94 1.34 -5.48 -10.35
C TYR A 94 1.99 -6.86 -10.36
N SER A 95 1.54 -7.77 -11.24
CA SER A 95 2.06 -9.13 -11.33
C SER A 95 3.53 -9.13 -11.77
N PHE A 96 3.89 -8.30 -12.75
CA PHE A 96 5.28 -8.12 -13.19
C PHE A 96 6.20 -7.61 -12.07
N LEU A 97 5.85 -6.49 -11.43
CA LEU A 97 6.68 -5.92 -10.37
C LEU A 97 6.72 -6.80 -9.12
N LYS A 98 5.63 -7.50 -8.79
CA LYS A 98 5.64 -8.48 -7.69
C LYS A 98 6.56 -9.67 -7.98
N ALA A 99 6.58 -10.16 -9.21
CA ALA A 99 7.53 -11.20 -9.62
C ALA A 99 8.97 -10.68 -9.50
N ALA A 100 9.23 -9.45 -9.96
CA ALA A 100 10.55 -8.82 -9.86
C ALA A 100 11.00 -8.62 -8.41
N ILE A 101 10.11 -8.17 -7.52
CA ILE A 101 10.37 -8.05 -6.07
C ILE A 101 10.77 -9.41 -5.49
N LYS A 102 10.00 -10.47 -5.79
CA LYS A 102 10.31 -11.82 -5.32
C LYS A 102 11.67 -12.32 -5.83
N TRP A 103 11.95 -12.14 -7.11
CA TRP A 103 13.26 -12.47 -7.70
C TRP A 103 14.38 -11.72 -6.97
N SER A 104 14.24 -10.41 -6.77
CA SER A 104 15.27 -9.61 -6.11
C SER A 104 15.52 -10.09 -4.67
N ALA A 105 14.47 -10.46 -3.92
CA ALA A 105 14.60 -10.99 -2.56
C ALA A 105 15.35 -12.34 -2.51
N GLU A 106 15.15 -13.18 -3.53
CA GLU A 106 15.76 -14.50 -3.61
C GLU A 106 17.22 -14.47 -4.10
N PHE A 107 17.57 -13.50 -4.96
CA PHE A 107 18.83 -13.49 -5.70
C PHE A 107 19.78 -12.31 -5.41
N GLY A 108 19.58 -11.54 -4.33
CA GLY A 108 20.64 -10.66 -3.82
C GLY A 108 20.25 -9.31 -3.20
N ALA A 109 18.97 -8.98 -3.13
CA ALA A 109 18.49 -7.79 -2.39
C ALA A 109 18.25 -8.10 -0.90
N ASP A 110 17.57 -7.19 -0.19
CA ASP A 110 17.03 -7.46 1.14
C ASP A 110 16.04 -8.63 1.10
N LYS A 111 15.79 -9.29 2.23
CA LYS A 111 14.79 -10.37 2.36
C LYS A 111 13.39 -9.97 1.90
N ASN A 112 13.08 -8.68 1.85
CA ASN A 112 11.81 -8.15 1.35
C ASN A 112 11.83 -7.80 -0.15
N GLY A 113 13.00 -7.87 -0.81
CA GLY A 113 13.21 -7.46 -2.19
C GLY A 113 13.85 -6.08 -2.33
N ASP A 114 14.09 -5.67 -3.57
CA ASP A 114 14.70 -4.39 -3.88
C ASP A 114 13.75 -3.22 -3.54
N PRO A 115 14.18 -2.25 -2.70
CA PRO A 115 13.34 -1.13 -2.28
C PRO A 115 12.86 -0.25 -3.43
N GLN A 116 13.62 -0.12 -4.52
CA GLN A 116 13.19 0.70 -5.64
C GLN A 116 12.00 0.07 -6.37
N LEU A 117 11.99 -1.25 -6.53
CA LEU A 117 10.86 -1.96 -7.12
C LEU A 117 9.59 -1.79 -6.28
N HIS A 118 9.74 -1.77 -4.96
CA HIS A 118 8.66 -1.44 -4.03
C HIS A 118 8.11 -0.03 -4.24
N THR A 119 8.98 0.99 -4.30
CA THR A 119 8.55 2.38 -4.56
C THR A 119 7.82 2.50 -5.90
N MET A 120 8.34 1.89 -6.97
CA MET A 120 7.69 1.90 -8.29
C MET A 120 6.29 1.28 -8.26
N LEU A 121 6.14 0.14 -7.57
CA LEU A 121 4.85 -0.53 -7.47
C LEU A 121 3.85 0.28 -6.64
N ALA A 122 4.30 0.89 -5.55
CA ALA A 122 3.45 1.74 -4.72
C ALA A 122 2.92 2.96 -5.50
N GLU A 123 3.79 3.62 -6.26
CA GLU A 123 3.42 4.75 -7.12
C GLU A 123 2.38 4.33 -8.18
N TYR A 124 2.61 3.20 -8.85
CA TYR A 124 1.72 2.71 -9.89
C TYR A 124 0.34 2.32 -9.34
N ILE A 125 0.29 1.65 -8.18
CA ILE A 125 -0.99 1.34 -7.51
C ILE A 125 -1.73 2.64 -7.19
N TYR A 126 -1.03 3.65 -6.63
CA TYR A 126 -1.67 4.91 -6.27
C TYR A 126 -2.20 5.69 -7.48
N SER A 127 -1.47 5.69 -8.61
CA SER A 127 -1.88 6.47 -9.79
C SER A 127 -2.93 5.77 -10.66
N GLU A 128 -2.86 4.44 -10.77
CA GLU A 128 -3.67 3.68 -11.74
C GLU A 128 -4.83 2.90 -11.11
N SER A 129 -4.90 2.82 -9.78
CA SER A 129 -5.98 2.04 -9.15
C SER A 129 -7.32 2.76 -9.28
N PRO A 130 -8.35 2.11 -9.85
CA PRO A 130 -9.68 2.67 -9.90
C PRO A 130 -10.34 2.74 -8.51
N GLU A 131 -9.97 1.80 -7.63
CA GLU A 131 -10.41 1.75 -6.25
C GLU A 131 -9.17 1.95 -5.37
N MET A 132 -9.11 3.09 -4.67
CA MET A 132 -7.93 3.45 -3.91
C MET A 132 -7.74 2.49 -2.72
N ASP A 133 -6.63 1.75 -2.71
CA ASP A 133 -6.26 0.84 -1.63
C ASP A 133 -4.98 1.33 -0.96
N MET A 134 -5.14 2.25 -0.01
CA MET A 134 -4.02 2.82 0.74
C MET A 134 -3.27 1.80 1.59
N ALA A 135 -3.87 0.65 1.91
CA ALA A 135 -3.18 -0.42 2.62
C ALA A 135 -2.12 -1.07 1.73
N LYS A 136 -2.45 -1.40 0.48
CA LYS A 136 -1.46 -1.91 -0.50
C LYS A 136 -0.40 -0.87 -0.85
N VAL A 137 -0.81 0.39 -1.05
CA VAL A 137 0.12 1.48 -1.35
C VAL A 137 1.13 1.65 -0.19
N SER A 138 0.64 1.72 1.05
CA SER A 138 1.49 1.82 2.24
C SER A 138 2.41 0.62 2.40
N TYR A 139 1.90 -0.61 2.16
CA TYR A 139 2.70 -1.84 2.23
C TYR A 139 3.95 -1.79 1.36
N HIS A 140 3.84 -1.26 0.14
CA HIS A 140 4.97 -1.15 -0.75
C HIS A 140 5.85 0.06 -0.41
N PHE A 141 5.29 1.23 -0.09
CA PHE A 141 6.09 2.40 0.27
C PHE A 141 6.97 2.21 1.50
N VAL A 142 6.49 1.54 2.55
CA VAL A 142 7.30 1.30 3.77
C VAL A 142 8.51 0.38 3.54
N ARG A 143 8.48 -0.41 2.46
CA ARG A 143 9.61 -1.23 1.97
C ARG A 143 10.37 -0.53 0.85
N GLY A 144 9.95 0.67 0.48
CA GLY A 144 10.54 1.47 -0.56
C GLY A 144 11.76 2.27 -0.09
N ASN A 145 12.39 3.00 -1.00
CA ASN A 145 13.53 3.87 -0.71
C ASN A 145 13.21 5.37 -0.88
N ASN A 146 11.93 5.74 -0.97
CA ASN A 146 11.52 7.12 -1.21
C ASN A 146 10.44 7.58 -0.23
N LEU A 147 10.88 7.90 0.99
CA LEU A 147 10.03 8.40 2.08
C LEU A 147 9.33 9.70 1.71
N LYS A 148 10.02 10.63 1.03
CA LYS A 148 9.45 11.92 0.62
C LYS A 148 8.26 11.73 -0.34
N LYS A 149 8.41 10.81 -1.31
CA LYS A 149 7.32 10.45 -2.22
C LYS A 149 6.15 9.81 -1.49
N PHE A 150 6.42 8.96 -0.49
CA PHE A 150 5.36 8.39 0.33
C PHE A 150 4.58 9.48 1.09
N ALA A 151 5.27 10.44 1.71
CA ALA A 151 4.64 11.60 2.35
C ALA A 151 3.78 12.38 1.35
N THR A 152 4.31 12.67 0.15
CA THR A 152 3.55 13.33 -0.92
C THR A 152 2.30 12.55 -1.33
N THR A 153 2.40 11.23 -1.45
CA THR A 153 1.25 10.37 -1.74
C THR A 153 0.19 10.45 -0.64
N LEU A 154 0.58 10.44 0.64
CA LEU A 154 -0.34 10.60 1.75
C LEU A 154 -1.03 11.97 1.73
N VAL A 155 -0.28 13.07 1.54
CA VAL A 155 -0.88 14.42 1.43
C VAL A 155 -1.84 14.53 0.24
N ASN A 156 -1.48 13.97 -0.91
CA ASN A 156 -2.37 13.93 -2.08
C ASN A 156 -3.62 13.08 -1.84
N PHE A 157 -3.54 12.05 -0.98
CA PHE A 157 -4.69 11.27 -0.57
C PHE A 157 -5.60 12.05 0.39
N MET A 158 -5.02 12.77 1.34
CA MET A 158 -5.77 13.60 2.30
C MET A 158 -6.70 14.62 1.62
N SER A 159 -6.28 15.20 0.49
CA SER A 159 -7.11 16.17 -0.25
C SER A 159 -8.24 15.55 -1.07
N LYS A 160 -8.33 14.22 -1.15
CA LYS A 160 -9.28 13.48 -2.00
C LYS A 160 -10.13 12.47 -1.24
N CYS A 161 -9.72 12.07 -0.05
CA CYS A 161 -10.39 11.03 0.72
C CYS A 161 -11.62 11.56 1.47
N TYR A 162 -12.45 10.65 1.97
CA TYR A 162 -13.54 11.03 2.84
C TYR A 162 -13.02 11.42 4.24
N PRO A 163 -13.73 12.27 5.00
CA PRO A 163 -13.35 12.61 6.35
C PRO A 163 -13.16 11.36 7.24
N GLY A 164 -12.01 11.25 7.90
CA GLY A 164 -11.68 10.10 8.76
C GLY A 164 -11.02 8.92 8.04
N GLU A 165 -10.71 9.03 6.76
CA GLU A 165 -9.84 8.05 6.06
C GLU A 165 -8.36 8.46 6.08
N ASP A 166 -8.11 9.76 6.17
CA ASP A 166 -6.79 10.38 6.22
C ASP A 166 -6.01 9.96 7.46
N ASP A 167 -6.63 10.04 8.64
CA ASP A 167 -5.98 9.65 9.89
C ASP A 167 -5.64 8.15 9.95
N ILE A 168 -6.52 7.31 9.39
CA ILE A 168 -6.30 5.88 9.20
C ILE A 168 -5.11 5.64 8.25
N ALA A 169 -5.04 6.33 7.11
CA ALA A 169 -3.94 6.18 6.16
C ALA A 169 -2.58 6.54 6.79
N ILE A 170 -2.53 7.64 7.55
CA ILE A 170 -1.33 8.07 8.26
C ILE A 170 -0.95 7.07 9.36
N ALA A 171 -1.91 6.66 10.19
CA ALA A 171 -1.68 5.69 11.25
C ALA A 171 -1.13 4.38 10.71
N ARG A 172 -1.71 3.87 9.62
CA ARG A 172 -1.23 2.66 8.95
C ARG A 172 0.22 2.78 8.52
N ALA A 173 0.57 3.86 7.83
CA ALA A 173 1.92 4.10 7.35
C ALA A 173 2.95 4.07 8.49
N ILE A 174 2.64 4.76 9.59
CA ILE A 174 3.52 4.83 10.76
C ILE A 174 3.61 3.48 11.47
N LEU A 175 2.47 2.85 11.76
CA LEU A 175 2.44 1.54 12.43
C LEU A 175 3.17 0.45 11.62
N MET A 176 3.13 0.52 10.29
CA MET A 176 3.86 -0.42 9.43
C MET A 176 5.37 -0.22 9.47
N TYR A 177 5.88 1.03 9.54
CA TYR A 177 7.32 1.23 9.78
C TYR A 177 7.74 0.70 11.15
N LEU A 178 6.95 1.00 12.18
CA LEU A 178 7.23 0.57 13.54
C LEU A 178 7.16 -0.96 13.69
N SER A 179 6.22 -1.66 13.04
CA SER A 179 6.17 -3.13 13.09
C SER A 179 7.37 -3.81 12.45
N MET A 180 8.12 -3.10 11.59
CA MET A 180 9.41 -3.55 11.06
C MET A 180 10.60 -3.18 11.95
N GLY A 181 10.38 -2.50 13.08
CA GLY A 181 11.41 -1.99 13.98
C GLY A 181 12.07 -0.69 13.49
N ASN A 182 11.48 0.00 12.51
CA ASN A 182 12.07 1.20 11.92
C ASN A 182 11.46 2.48 12.52
N LEU A 183 11.92 2.85 13.72
CA LEU A 183 11.47 4.08 14.40
C LEU A 183 11.93 5.34 13.68
N GLN A 184 13.15 5.33 13.11
CA GLN A 184 13.73 6.49 12.45
C GLN A 184 12.89 6.94 11.25
N ASP A 185 12.54 6.02 10.35
CA ASP A 185 11.74 6.36 9.16
C ASP A 185 10.28 6.66 9.54
N ALA A 186 9.75 6.03 10.60
CA ALA A 186 8.43 6.38 11.13
C ALA A 186 8.37 7.84 11.60
N SER A 187 9.32 8.28 12.43
CA SER A 187 9.41 9.67 12.88
C SER A 187 9.67 10.63 11.71
N SER A 188 10.59 10.27 10.81
CA SER A 188 10.90 11.08 9.62
C SER A 188 9.70 11.24 8.68
N LEU A 189 8.87 10.19 8.52
CA LEU A 189 7.65 10.27 7.73
C LEU A 189 6.66 11.25 8.37
N MET A 190 6.46 11.18 9.68
CA MET A 190 5.55 12.08 10.41
C MET A 190 6.00 13.55 10.26
N GLU A 191 7.30 13.83 10.36
CA GLU A 191 7.85 15.17 10.18
C GLU A 191 7.68 15.70 8.75
N GLU A 192 8.08 14.91 7.74
CA GLU A 192 7.96 15.31 6.34
C GLU A 192 6.49 15.46 5.92
N LEU A 193 5.59 14.64 6.46
CA LEU A 193 4.14 14.78 6.24
C LEU A 193 3.63 16.11 6.79
N LYS A 194 3.91 16.43 8.08
CA LYS A 194 3.50 17.71 8.70
C LYS A 194 4.02 18.91 7.91
N LYS A 195 5.28 18.85 7.48
CA LYS A 195 5.91 19.88 6.66
C LYS A 195 5.21 20.07 5.30
N GLN A 196 4.87 18.98 4.60
CA GLN A 196 4.17 19.06 3.32
C GLN A 196 2.73 19.54 3.46
N VAL A 197 2.02 19.13 4.52
CA VAL A 197 0.68 19.61 4.85
C VAL A 197 0.70 21.13 5.09
N GLN A 198 1.65 21.62 5.90
CA GLN A 198 1.84 23.05 6.14
C GLN A 198 2.18 23.81 4.84
N ALA A 199 3.07 23.27 4.02
CA ALA A 199 3.48 23.91 2.76
C ALA A 199 2.34 24.00 1.72
N GLN A 200 1.33 23.13 1.82
CA GLN A 200 0.14 23.12 0.97
C GLN A 200 -1.06 23.83 1.63
N GLU A 201 -0.87 24.46 2.79
CA GLU A 201 -1.93 25.14 3.56
C GLU A 201 -3.13 24.22 3.88
N LEU A 202 -2.86 22.92 4.02
CA LEU A 202 -3.85 21.92 4.40
C LEU A 202 -3.93 21.80 5.92
N GLU A 203 -5.07 21.37 6.43
CA GLU A 203 -5.22 21.06 7.85
C GLU A 203 -4.71 19.65 8.13
N PHE A 204 -3.87 19.50 9.15
CA PHE A 204 -3.43 18.19 9.61
C PHE A 204 -4.54 17.53 10.43
N PRO A 205 -4.85 16.24 10.22
CA PRO A 205 -5.96 15.59 10.91
C PRO A 205 -5.77 15.63 12.43
N VAL A 206 -6.81 16.10 13.12
CA VAL A 206 -6.88 16.12 14.59
C VAL A 206 -7.83 15.02 15.02
N SER A 207 -7.27 13.90 15.49
CA SER A 207 -8.06 12.77 16.00
C SER A 207 -7.34 12.05 17.14
N ASP A 208 -8.08 11.27 17.93
CA ASP A 208 -7.51 10.41 18.97
C ASP A 208 -6.52 9.39 18.40
N LEU A 209 -6.74 8.95 17.15
CA LEU A 209 -5.83 8.04 16.46
C LEU A 209 -4.50 8.74 16.13
N ILE A 210 -4.54 9.96 15.60
CA ILE A 210 -3.31 10.75 15.38
C ILE A 210 -2.62 11.06 16.71
N GLN A 211 -3.37 11.37 17.76
CA GLN A 211 -2.79 11.59 19.09
C GLN A 211 -2.09 10.33 19.61
N PHE A 212 -2.72 9.16 19.48
CA PHE A 212 -2.11 7.86 19.79
C PHE A 212 -0.79 7.68 19.04
N ILE A 213 -0.75 7.93 17.73
CA ILE A 213 0.46 7.77 16.92
C ILE A 213 1.58 8.70 17.38
N ASN A 214 1.29 9.98 17.63
CA ASN A 214 2.31 10.92 18.12
C ASN A 214 2.85 10.50 19.50
N LEU A 215 1.98 10.07 20.42
CA LEU A 215 2.40 9.59 21.74
C LEU A 215 3.16 8.26 21.67
N LEU A 216 2.79 7.39 20.73
CA LEU A 216 3.47 6.11 20.50
C LEU A 216 4.91 6.34 20.04
N LEU A 217 5.15 7.22 19.07
CA LEU A 217 6.50 7.58 18.62
C LEU A 217 7.37 8.06 19.79
N LEU A 218 6.86 9.02 20.58
CA LEU A 218 7.56 9.53 21.78
C LEU A 218 7.79 8.46 22.85
N THR A 219 6.90 7.48 22.95
CA THR A 219 7.02 6.38 23.92
C THR A 219 8.09 5.39 23.52
N LEU A 220 8.21 5.11 22.22
CA LEU A 220 9.24 4.21 21.68
C LEU A 220 10.64 4.84 21.77
N GLU A 221 10.77 6.16 21.61
CA GLU A 221 12.04 6.87 21.86
C GLU A 221 12.54 6.74 23.31
N LYS A 222 11.62 6.62 24.27
CA LYS A 222 11.93 6.46 25.70
C LYS A 222 12.05 5.00 26.13
N GLU A 223 11.70 4.05 25.27
CA GLU A 223 11.69 2.61 25.54
C GLU A 223 10.90 2.22 26.80
N THR A 224 9.81 2.94 27.10
CA THR A 224 9.02 2.73 28.33
C THR A 224 7.83 1.79 28.10
N LEU A 225 8.00 0.51 28.42
CA LEU A 225 6.93 -0.48 28.28
C LEU A 225 5.63 -0.15 29.07
N PRO A 226 5.68 0.37 30.31
CA PRO A 226 4.45 0.73 31.04
C PRO A 226 3.62 1.80 30.32
N LEU A 227 4.27 2.80 29.71
CA LEU A 227 3.57 3.83 28.94
C LEU A 227 2.96 3.25 27.66
N PHE A 228 3.68 2.35 26.97
CA PHE A 228 3.16 1.69 25.79
C PHE A 228 1.85 0.91 26.08
N ASN A 229 1.83 0.14 27.17
CA ASN A 229 0.62 -0.59 27.58
C ASN A 229 -0.52 0.36 27.98
N ALA A 230 -0.22 1.45 28.69
CA ALA A 230 -1.21 2.45 29.04
C ALA A 230 -1.83 3.11 27.78
N LEU A 231 -1.03 3.42 26.78
CA LEU A 231 -1.50 3.96 25.50
C LEU A 231 -2.43 2.98 24.77
N ARG A 232 -2.05 1.69 24.71
CA ARG A 232 -2.88 0.64 24.08
C ARG A 232 -4.26 0.53 24.71
N VAL A 233 -4.34 0.58 26.03
CA VAL A 233 -5.62 0.52 26.75
C VAL A 233 -6.45 1.79 26.50
N LYS A 234 -5.81 2.96 26.62
CA LYS A 234 -6.48 4.26 26.48
C LYS A 234 -7.05 4.48 25.07
N TYR A 235 -6.27 4.16 24.04
CA TYR A 235 -6.63 4.41 22.64
C TYR A 235 -7.21 3.18 21.93
N LYS A 236 -7.63 2.15 22.69
CA LYS A 236 -8.23 0.94 22.13
C LYS A 236 -9.37 1.23 21.13
N PRO A 237 -10.34 2.14 21.42
CA PRO A 237 -11.39 2.46 20.45
C PRO A 237 -10.86 3.02 19.13
N SER A 238 -9.78 3.79 19.17
CA SER A 238 -9.13 4.36 17.99
C SER A 238 -8.36 3.31 17.19
N ILE A 239 -7.70 2.38 17.87
CA ILE A 239 -6.97 1.25 17.26
C ILE A 239 -7.96 0.27 16.61
N ASP A 240 -9.07 -0.04 17.26
CA ASP A 240 -10.07 -1.00 16.80
C ASP A 240 -10.85 -0.53 15.55
N ARG A 241 -10.69 0.73 15.12
CA ARG A 241 -11.22 1.22 13.83
C ARG A 241 -10.70 0.43 12.64
N GLU A 242 -9.48 -0.11 12.73
CA GLU A 242 -8.91 -0.99 11.72
C GLU A 242 -8.34 -2.25 12.38
N PRO A 243 -8.92 -3.43 12.12
CA PRO A 243 -8.46 -4.69 12.74
C PRO A 243 -6.96 -4.95 12.57
N ALA A 244 -6.39 -4.56 11.41
CA ALA A 244 -4.96 -4.73 11.13
C ALA A 244 -4.05 -3.93 12.08
N PHE A 245 -4.52 -2.85 12.70
CA PHE A 245 -3.72 -2.08 13.65
C PHE A 245 -3.41 -2.85 14.92
N ASN A 246 -4.31 -3.73 15.37
CA ASN A 246 -4.04 -4.57 16.54
C ASN A 246 -2.85 -5.51 16.28
N GLU A 247 -2.78 -6.11 15.09
CA GLU A 247 -1.65 -6.96 14.69
C GLU A 247 -0.35 -6.15 14.60
N LEU A 248 -0.39 -4.97 13.98
CA LEU A 248 0.78 -4.10 13.88
C LEU A 248 1.28 -3.66 15.26
N VAL A 249 0.37 -3.30 16.17
CA VAL A 249 0.72 -2.92 17.55
C VAL A 249 1.30 -4.10 18.32
N CYS A 250 0.83 -5.33 18.09
CA CYS A 250 1.45 -6.53 18.63
C CYS A 250 2.87 -6.75 18.09
N ASP A 251 3.08 -6.57 16.78
CA ASP A 251 4.41 -6.64 16.18
C ASP A 251 5.36 -5.59 16.75
N ILE A 252 4.88 -4.36 16.97
CA ILE A 252 5.66 -3.30 17.62
C ILE A 252 6.08 -3.73 19.03
N ALA A 253 5.17 -4.33 19.79
CA ALA A 253 5.47 -4.82 21.13
C ALA A 253 6.57 -5.89 21.12
N GLU A 254 6.52 -6.80 20.14
CA GLU A 254 7.54 -7.83 19.93
C GLU A 254 8.89 -7.20 19.52
N LYS A 255 8.89 -6.27 18.56
CA LYS A 255 10.11 -5.65 18.03
C LYS A 255 10.85 -4.77 19.01
N PHE A 256 10.14 -3.94 19.77
CA PHE A 256 10.77 -2.95 20.65
C PHE A 256 10.90 -3.40 22.10
N TYR A 257 10.07 -4.34 22.56
CA TYR A 257 10.06 -4.78 23.96
C TYR A 257 10.25 -6.28 24.14
N GLY A 258 10.41 -7.05 23.06
CA GLY A 258 10.59 -8.51 23.13
C GLY A 258 9.36 -9.25 23.65
N MET A 259 8.16 -8.64 23.61
CA MET A 259 6.94 -9.31 24.03
C MET A 259 6.60 -10.43 23.05
N GLN A 260 6.57 -11.67 23.54
CA GLN A 260 6.05 -12.78 22.74
C GLN A 260 4.56 -12.56 22.47
N ARG A 261 4.13 -12.79 21.23
CA ARG A 261 2.71 -12.85 20.88
C ARG A 261 2.03 -13.84 21.82
N ARG A 262 0.97 -13.40 22.52
CA ARG A 262 0.12 -14.33 23.26
C ARG A 262 -0.56 -15.23 22.25
N ASN A 263 -0.16 -16.50 22.19
CA ASN A 263 -0.84 -17.49 21.37
C ASN A 263 -2.25 -17.71 21.94
N PRO A 264 -3.33 -17.50 21.15
CA PRO A 264 -4.70 -17.74 21.63
C PRO A 264 -4.91 -19.16 22.17
N PHE A 265 -4.19 -20.13 21.59
CA PHE A 265 -4.22 -21.53 22.04
C PHE A 265 -3.54 -21.73 23.39
N GLN A 266 -2.55 -20.92 23.76
CA GLN A 266 -1.82 -21.08 25.02
C GLN A 266 -2.68 -20.66 26.23
N ASP A 267 -3.58 -19.69 26.05
CA ASP A 267 -4.60 -19.33 27.05
C ASP A 267 -5.70 -20.40 27.15
N MET A 268 -6.15 -20.98 26.02
CA MET A 268 -7.15 -22.06 26.05
C MET A 268 -6.65 -23.33 26.77
N PHE A 269 -5.38 -23.72 26.57
CA PHE A 269 -4.79 -24.84 27.31
C PHE A 269 -4.50 -24.49 28.77
N GLY A 270 -4.14 -23.24 29.07
CA GLY A 270 -3.91 -22.77 30.44
C GLY A 270 -5.20 -22.76 31.28
N ASP A 271 -6.33 -22.36 30.71
CA ASP A 271 -7.62 -22.39 31.39
C ASP A 271 -8.15 -23.81 31.56
N MET A 272 -7.93 -24.71 30.60
CA MET A 272 -8.36 -26.11 30.73
C MET A 272 -7.61 -26.86 31.85
N LEU A 273 -6.31 -26.58 32.04
CA LEU A 273 -5.52 -27.17 33.14
C LEU A 273 -5.91 -26.62 34.52
N LYS A 274 -6.25 -25.32 34.62
CA LYS A 274 -6.75 -24.74 35.87
C LYS A 274 -8.12 -25.26 36.27
N VAL A 275 -8.98 -25.56 35.29
CA VAL A 275 -10.30 -26.16 35.56
C VAL A 275 -10.18 -27.61 36.05
N SER A 276 -9.17 -28.37 35.62
CA SER A 276 -8.92 -29.73 36.13
C SER A 276 -8.31 -29.77 37.54
N ASP A 277 -7.62 -28.72 37.98
CA ASP A 277 -7.03 -28.64 39.33
C ASP A 277 -8.04 -28.17 40.40
N LEU A 278 -9.21 -27.65 39.99
CA LEU A 278 -10.31 -27.26 40.88
C LEU A 278 -11.33 -28.40 41.10
N SER A 279 -11.06 -29.60 40.55
CA SER A 279 -11.93 -30.78 40.65
C SER A 279 -11.39 -31.93 41.50
N ASN A 280 -10.44 -31.67 42.41
CA ASN A 280 -9.98 -32.64 43.42
C ASN A 280 -10.17 -32.13 44.84
#